data_AF-A0A5D3CMV5-F1
#
_entry.id   AF-A0A5D3CMV5-F1
#
_cell.length_a   1.000
_cell.length_b   1.000
_cell.length_c   1.000
_cell.angle_alpha   90.00
_cell.angle_beta   90.00
_cell.angle_gamma   90.00
#
_symmetry.space_group_name_H-M   'P 1'
#
loop_
_entity.id
_entity.type
_entity.pdbx_description
1 polymer ?
#
loop_
_entity_poly.entity_id
_entity_poly.type
_entity_poly.pdbx_seq_one_letter_code
_entity_poly.pdbx_strand_id
1 'polypeptide(L)'
;MHFAAWKSGFKELRPLIHLLLPLCVHWIAEEMTVSVLVDVITKALCPQNPTCPQAIYFNGTEQTIVGIFKMVVLPLLGQLADEYGRKPLLLLTVSTSIFPFALLVWDQSKGYIYAYYVLRTISKILSQGSIFFISVAYAADIVQESRRAAVFGWITGLCSASHVVGNLLARFLPEKYIFVVSIVLLMFCPIYMYFFLHETVKPILKNDGEPNWLSKTVNVLNRRFRTMRDATEIVIDNPTLRSITYVSFFLKLGMTGITSVLMFYLKAVFGFDKNQNSEILMLVGIGSIFTQMLVLPLLNPLIGEEAILCLAILASVAYALFYGLAWAAWVAYLAASFKVIYVLARPAIYAIVSKASSSSNQGKAQGFVAGVESIASLLSPLVMSPLTSWFISSDAPFDCKGFSIVCASLFLVISLWHGCCLLKARGHESKEVDPEEPLLIDA
;
A
#
# COMPACT_ATOMS: atom_id res chain seq x y z
N MET A 1 8.11 30.07 12.79
CA MET A 1 7.42 29.76 11.51
C MET A 1 6.62 28.45 11.54
N HIS A 2 7.18 27.32 12.01
CA HIS A 2 6.46 26.02 12.08
C HIS A 2 5.14 26.02 12.86
N PHE A 3 5.05 26.73 13.99
CA PHE A 3 3.83 26.76 14.83
C PHE A 3 2.66 27.51 14.16
N ALA A 4 2.94 28.56 13.38
CA ALA A 4 1.93 29.31 12.64
C ALA A 4 1.41 28.52 11.43
N ALA A 5 2.31 27.80 10.73
CA ALA A 5 1.94 26.88 9.65
C ALA A 5 1.07 25.71 10.15
N TRP A 6 1.39 25.16 11.34
CA TRP A 6 0.60 24.11 11.98
C TRP A 6 -0.81 24.58 12.36
N LYS A 7 -0.92 25.79 12.94
CA LYS A 7 -2.21 26.41 13.30
C LYS A 7 -3.05 26.78 12.08
N SER A 8 -2.41 27.11 10.95
CA SER A 8 -3.06 27.30 9.65
C SER A 8 -3.62 25.98 9.09
N GLY A 9 -2.84 24.90 9.11
CA GLY A 9 -3.26 23.59 8.62
C GLY A 9 -4.48 23.01 9.35
N PHE A 10 -4.57 23.23 10.67
CA PHE A 10 -5.74 22.78 11.44
C PHE A 10 -7.05 23.50 11.05
N LYS A 11 -6.97 24.77 10.64
CA LYS A 11 -8.14 25.50 10.12
C LYS A 11 -8.59 24.95 8.77
N GLU A 12 -7.67 24.45 7.95
CA GLU A 12 -7.94 23.87 6.63
C GLU A 12 -8.63 22.49 6.70
N LEU A 13 -8.40 21.74 7.78
CA LEU A 13 -9.02 20.43 8.00
C LEU A 13 -10.40 20.50 8.63
N ARG A 14 -10.79 21.65 9.21
CA ARG A 14 -12.09 21.84 9.85
C ARG A 14 -13.30 21.41 9.00
N PRO A 15 -13.40 21.75 7.69
CA PRO A 15 -14.50 21.28 6.86
C PRO A 15 -14.46 19.76 6.58
N LEU A 16 -13.29 19.12 6.71
CA LEU A 16 -13.09 17.70 6.45
C LEU A 16 -13.10 16.84 7.71
N ILE A 17 -13.32 17.41 8.89
CA ILE A 17 -13.28 16.67 10.15
C ILE A 17 -14.26 15.49 10.15
N HIS A 18 -15.44 15.68 9.54
CA HIS A 18 -16.47 14.65 9.46
C HIS A 18 -16.14 13.53 8.47
N LEU A 19 -15.18 13.74 7.58
CA LEU A 19 -14.60 12.71 6.71
C LEU A 19 -13.41 12.03 7.41
N LEU A 20 -12.47 12.83 7.92
CA LEU A 20 -11.18 12.36 8.43
C LEU A 20 -11.31 11.52 9.70
N LEU A 21 -12.14 11.97 10.65
CA LEU A 21 -12.32 11.26 11.92
C LEU A 21 -12.78 9.80 11.73
N PRO A 22 -13.90 9.52 11.04
CA PRO A 22 -14.34 8.14 10.84
C PRO A 22 -13.38 7.34 9.95
N LEU A 23 -12.67 7.95 8.99
CA LEU A 23 -11.66 7.23 8.22
C LEU A 23 -10.48 6.78 9.09
N CYS A 24 -10.02 7.62 10.01
CA CYS A 24 -8.98 7.23 10.97
C CYS A 24 -9.42 6.11 11.87
N VAL A 25 -10.64 6.20 12.40
CA VAL A 25 -11.21 5.13 13.22
C VAL A 25 -11.29 3.82 12.42
N HIS A 26 -11.71 3.88 11.15
CA HIS A 26 -11.76 2.72 10.26
C HIS A 26 -10.36 2.10 10.05
N TRP A 27 -9.35 2.90 9.72
CA TRP A 27 -7.99 2.42 9.50
C TRP A 27 -7.34 1.87 10.77
N ILE A 28 -7.59 2.48 11.93
CA ILE A 28 -7.16 1.95 13.24
C ILE A 28 -7.81 0.59 13.50
N ALA A 29 -9.11 0.47 13.24
CA ALA A 29 -9.88 -0.74 13.49
C ALA A 29 -9.49 -1.90 12.57
N GLU A 30 -9.19 -1.64 11.30
CA GLU A 30 -8.65 -2.65 10.41
C GLU A 30 -7.24 -3.07 10.83
N GLU A 31 -6.33 -2.11 11.04
CA GLU A 31 -4.93 -2.42 11.30
C GLU A 31 -4.73 -3.20 12.61
N MET A 32 -5.50 -2.89 13.66
CA MET A 32 -5.36 -3.60 14.94
C MET A 32 -5.64 -5.10 14.85
N THR A 33 -6.36 -5.55 13.81
CA THR A 33 -6.69 -6.97 13.60
C THR A 33 -5.57 -7.74 12.90
N VAL A 34 -4.65 -7.06 12.22
CA VAL A 34 -3.68 -7.69 11.31
C VAL A 34 -2.79 -8.70 12.04
N SER A 35 -2.23 -8.33 13.21
CA SER A 35 -1.34 -9.23 13.95
C SER A 35 -2.08 -10.42 14.59
N VAL A 36 -3.28 -10.21 15.15
CA VAL A 36 -4.04 -11.28 15.81
C VAL A 36 -4.64 -12.26 14.79
N LEU A 37 -4.91 -11.81 13.57
CA LEU A 37 -5.50 -12.63 12.53
C LEU A 37 -4.61 -13.82 12.17
N VAL A 38 -3.29 -13.65 12.19
CA VAL A 38 -2.32 -14.72 11.94
C VAL A 38 -2.47 -15.84 12.95
N ASP A 39 -2.59 -15.50 14.24
CA ASP A 39 -2.78 -16.47 15.32
C ASP A 39 -4.12 -17.18 15.22
N VAL A 40 -5.20 -16.44 14.96
CA VAL A 40 -6.57 -16.98 14.86
C VAL A 40 -6.70 -17.94 13.68
N ILE A 41 -6.21 -17.55 12.51
CA ILE A 41 -6.25 -18.39 11.31
C ILE A 41 -5.40 -19.64 11.50
N THR A 42 -4.19 -19.50 12.04
CA THR A 42 -3.29 -20.64 12.28
C THR A 42 -3.88 -21.62 13.29
N LYS A 43 -4.40 -21.13 14.43
CA LYS A 43 -5.03 -21.94 15.47
C LYS A 43 -6.24 -22.72 14.92
N ALA A 44 -7.05 -22.09 14.07
CA ALA A 44 -8.28 -22.67 13.55
C ALA A 44 -8.07 -23.65 12.38
N LEU A 45 -7.16 -23.35 11.45
CA LEU A 45 -6.91 -24.19 10.28
C LEU A 45 -5.96 -25.35 10.59
N CYS A 46 -4.97 -25.12 11.46
CA CYS A 46 -3.86 -26.02 11.72
C CYS A 46 -3.55 -26.14 13.23
N PRO A 47 -4.48 -26.65 14.06
CA PRO A 47 -4.33 -26.66 15.53
C PRO A 47 -3.12 -27.48 16.02
N GLN A 48 -2.68 -28.48 15.24
CA GLN A 48 -1.58 -29.38 15.59
C GLN A 48 -0.27 -29.10 14.83
N ASN A 49 -0.28 -28.16 13.86
CA ASN A 49 0.87 -27.91 13.00
C ASN A 49 1.24 -26.42 12.98
N PRO A 50 2.35 -26.02 13.64
CA PRO A 50 2.76 -24.61 13.71
C PRO A 50 3.14 -24.02 12.35
N THR A 51 3.44 -24.85 11.34
CA THR A 51 3.90 -24.40 10.03
C THR A 51 2.76 -23.95 9.10
N CYS A 52 1.51 -24.37 9.40
CA CYS A 52 0.26 -24.11 8.68
C CYS A 52 0.36 -23.62 7.21
N PRO A 53 0.84 -24.48 6.28
CA PRO A 53 0.99 -24.11 4.87
C PRO A 53 -0.35 -23.68 4.23
N GLN A 54 -1.45 -24.26 4.69
CA GLN A 54 -2.81 -23.96 4.24
C GLN A 54 -3.20 -22.48 4.45
N ALA A 55 -2.81 -21.85 5.57
CA ALA A 55 -3.13 -20.45 5.83
C ALA A 55 -2.39 -19.49 4.89
N ILE A 56 -1.11 -19.80 4.60
CA ILE A 56 -0.28 -19.05 3.66
C ILE A 56 -0.88 -19.11 2.26
N TYR A 57 -1.32 -20.30 1.83
CA TYR A 57 -1.97 -20.49 0.53
C TYR A 57 -3.23 -19.63 0.42
N PHE A 58 -4.16 -19.70 1.38
CA PHE A 58 -5.40 -18.90 1.33
C PHE A 58 -5.14 -17.40 1.37
N ASN A 59 -4.19 -16.93 2.18
CA ASN A 59 -3.83 -15.52 2.22
C ASN A 59 -3.25 -15.04 0.87
N GLY A 60 -2.44 -15.88 0.23
CA GLY A 60 -1.93 -15.64 -1.12
C GLY A 60 -3.04 -15.56 -2.17
N THR A 61 -3.91 -16.58 -2.19
CA THR A 61 -5.06 -16.64 -3.10
C THR A 61 -6.00 -15.46 -2.93
N GLU A 62 -6.34 -15.08 -1.69
CA GLU A 62 -7.14 -13.88 -1.41
C GLU A 62 -6.49 -12.64 -2.02
N GLN A 63 -5.20 -12.39 -1.77
CA GLN A 63 -4.50 -11.21 -2.28
C GLN A 63 -4.45 -11.18 -3.81
N THR A 64 -4.24 -12.33 -4.45
CA THR A 64 -4.30 -12.46 -5.90
C THR A 64 -5.69 -12.12 -6.43
N ILE A 65 -6.75 -12.74 -5.90
CA ILE A 65 -8.13 -12.52 -6.35
C ILE A 65 -8.50 -11.04 -6.18
N VAL A 66 -8.26 -10.48 -4.99
CA VAL A 66 -8.47 -9.05 -4.72
C VAL A 66 -7.70 -8.19 -5.71
N GLY A 67 -6.44 -8.55 -6.00
CA GLY A 67 -5.59 -7.87 -6.98
C GLY A 67 -6.20 -7.81 -8.38
N ILE A 68 -6.74 -8.91 -8.89
CA ILE A 68 -7.37 -8.99 -10.21
C ILE A 68 -8.62 -8.11 -10.25
N PHE A 69 -9.54 -8.33 -9.31
CA PHE A 69 -10.85 -7.69 -9.36
C PHE A 69 -10.78 -6.20 -9.02
N LYS A 70 -9.90 -5.77 -8.11
CA LYS A 70 -9.78 -4.34 -7.77
C LYS A 70 -9.29 -3.49 -8.94
N MET A 71 -8.55 -4.04 -9.90
CA MET A 71 -8.12 -3.29 -11.10
C MET A 71 -9.31 -2.83 -11.94
N VAL A 72 -10.41 -3.59 -11.92
CA VAL A 72 -11.65 -3.26 -12.64
C VAL A 72 -12.62 -2.50 -11.73
N VAL A 73 -12.81 -2.97 -10.50
CA VAL A 73 -13.80 -2.42 -9.56
C VAL A 73 -13.44 -1.02 -9.07
N LEU A 74 -12.16 -0.71 -8.84
CA LEU A 74 -11.74 0.58 -8.30
C LEU A 74 -12.12 1.77 -9.22
N PRO A 75 -11.84 1.76 -10.54
CA PRO A 75 -12.33 2.80 -11.45
C PRO A 75 -13.85 2.88 -11.55
N LEU A 76 -14.54 1.74 -11.52
CA LEU A 76 -15.99 1.69 -11.60
C LEU A 76 -16.63 2.34 -10.37
N LEU A 77 -16.14 2.02 -9.18
CA LEU A 77 -16.59 2.66 -7.95
C LEU A 77 -16.27 4.15 -7.92
N GLY A 78 -15.14 4.56 -8.51
CA GLY A 78 -14.84 5.98 -8.71
C GLY A 78 -15.91 6.70 -9.53
N GLN A 79 -16.26 6.15 -10.70
CA GLN A 79 -17.32 6.75 -11.53
C GLN A 79 -18.70 6.70 -10.87
N LEU A 80 -19.03 5.59 -10.20
CA LEU A 80 -20.29 5.48 -9.46
C LEU A 80 -20.35 6.51 -8.33
N ALA A 81 -19.23 6.80 -7.67
CA ALA A 81 -19.18 7.85 -6.65
C ALA A 81 -19.35 9.26 -7.24
N ASP A 82 -18.86 9.49 -8.46
CA ASP A 82 -19.05 10.75 -9.18
C ASP A 82 -20.49 10.93 -9.69
N GLU A 83 -21.26 9.84 -9.87
CA GLU A 83 -22.64 9.88 -10.40
C GLU A 83 -23.72 9.80 -9.31
N TYR A 84 -23.60 8.83 -8.40
CA TYR A 84 -24.59 8.53 -7.37
C TYR A 84 -24.31 9.27 -6.06
N GLY A 85 -23.15 9.90 -5.92
CA GLY A 85 -22.75 10.59 -4.71
C GLY A 85 -21.52 9.98 -4.05
N ARG A 86 -20.69 10.81 -3.43
CA ARG A 86 -19.48 10.33 -2.73
C ARG A 86 -19.81 9.75 -1.35
N LYS A 87 -20.78 10.34 -0.63
CA LYS A 87 -21.22 9.85 0.69
C LYS A 87 -21.79 8.42 0.64
N PRO A 88 -22.77 8.06 -0.23
CA PRO A 88 -23.35 6.72 -0.23
C PRO A 88 -22.32 5.66 -0.63
N LEU A 89 -21.41 5.97 -1.57
CA LEU A 89 -20.35 5.04 -1.97
C LEU A 89 -19.27 4.89 -0.87
N LEU A 90 -18.93 5.95 -0.14
CA LEU A 90 -18.10 5.83 1.06
C LEU A 90 -18.77 4.96 2.12
N LEU A 91 -20.04 5.20 2.43
CA LEU A 91 -20.81 4.40 3.40
C LEU A 91 -20.84 2.92 3.01
N LEU A 92 -21.10 2.62 1.74
CA LEU A 92 -21.08 1.25 1.22
C LEU A 92 -19.70 0.61 1.43
N THR A 93 -18.63 1.27 0.99
CA THR A 93 -17.28 0.71 1.02
C THR A 93 -16.72 0.54 2.43
N VAL A 94 -17.00 1.46 3.38
CA VAL A 94 -16.56 1.26 4.78
C VAL A 94 -17.38 0.18 5.49
N SER A 95 -18.65 -0.01 5.10
CA SER A 95 -19.54 -0.97 5.75
C SER A 95 -19.20 -2.43 5.41
N THR A 96 -18.62 -2.70 4.23
CA THR A 96 -18.28 -4.07 3.84
C THR A 96 -17.28 -4.72 4.79
N SER A 97 -16.42 -3.93 5.45
CA SER A 97 -15.41 -4.44 6.39
C SER A 97 -15.99 -4.96 7.70
N ILE A 98 -17.24 -4.64 8.03
CA ILE A 98 -17.89 -5.08 9.28
C ILE A 98 -18.14 -6.59 9.26
N PHE A 99 -18.68 -7.10 8.14
CA PHE A 99 -19.17 -8.49 8.06
C PHE A 99 -18.08 -9.55 8.28
N PRO A 100 -16.88 -9.46 7.68
CA PRO A 100 -15.82 -10.44 7.91
C PRO A 100 -15.42 -10.51 9.39
N PHE A 101 -15.24 -9.37 10.06
CA PHE A 101 -14.84 -9.38 11.46
C PHE A 101 -15.97 -9.80 12.40
N ALA A 102 -17.23 -9.50 12.05
CA ALA A 102 -18.40 -10.01 12.76
C ALA A 102 -18.45 -11.54 12.83
N LEU A 103 -18.10 -12.22 11.73
CA LEU A 103 -17.98 -13.68 11.75
C LEU A 103 -16.93 -14.16 12.76
N LEU A 104 -15.76 -13.51 12.83
CA LEU A 104 -14.68 -13.90 13.73
C LEU A 104 -14.95 -13.62 15.21
N VAL A 105 -15.89 -12.72 15.52
CA VAL A 105 -16.40 -12.54 16.88
C VAL A 105 -17.42 -13.61 17.24
N TRP A 106 -18.22 -14.05 16.26
CA TRP A 106 -19.24 -15.07 16.47
C TRP A 106 -18.63 -16.45 16.74
N ASP A 107 -17.75 -16.90 15.85
CA ASP A 107 -17.06 -18.19 15.99
C ASP A 107 -15.73 -18.17 15.20
N GLN A 108 -14.73 -18.84 15.74
CA GLN A 108 -13.39 -18.98 15.16
C GLN A 108 -13.11 -20.42 14.73
N SER A 109 -14.15 -21.24 14.55
CA SER A 109 -14.02 -22.58 13.98
C SER A 109 -13.59 -22.55 12.52
N LYS A 110 -13.07 -23.69 12.04
CA LYS A 110 -12.54 -23.84 10.67
C LYS A 110 -13.52 -23.42 9.58
N GLY A 111 -14.82 -23.70 9.76
CA GLY A 111 -15.87 -23.30 8.81
C GLY A 111 -16.04 -21.77 8.73
N TYR A 112 -15.99 -21.08 9.87
CA TYR A 112 -16.11 -19.62 9.93
C TYR A 112 -14.87 -18.91 9.37
N ILE A 113 -13.68 -19.51 9.48
CA ILE A 113 -12.48 -18.97 8.82
C ILE A 113 -12.61 -19.02 7.29
N TYR A 114 -13.18 -20.09 6.72
CA TYR A 114 -13.46 -20.12 5.28
C TYR A 114 -14.48 -19.06 4.86
N ALA A 115 -15.56 -18.90 5.62
CA ALA A 115 -16.54 -17.85 5.40
C ALA A 115 -15.90 -16.44 5.54
N TYR A 116 -15.00 -16.25 6.50
CA TYR A 116 -14.21 -15.04 6.67
C TYR A 116 -13.40 -14.73 5.42
N TYR A 117 -12.65 -15.69 4.87
CA TYR A 117 -11.86 -15.47 3.65
C TYR A 117 -12.74 -15.05 2.47
N VAL A 118 -13.91 -15.68 2.28
CA VAL A 118 -14.85 -15.31 1.21
C VAL A 118 -15.36 -13.88 1.40
N LEU A 119 -15.89 -13.55 2.58
CA LEU A 119 -16.42 -12.21 2.84
C LEU A 119 -15.32 -11.15 2.84
N ARG A 120 -14.13 -11.45 3.37
CA ARG A 120 -12.99 -10.53 3.39
C ARG A 120 -12.47 -10.27 1.98
N THR A 121 -12.47 -11.27 1.11
CA THR A 121 -12.16 -11.11 -0.33
C THR A 121 -13.12 -10.12 -0.98
N ILE A 122 -14.43 -10.32 -0.83
CA ILE A 122 -15.47 -9.44 -1.39
C ILE A 122 -15.33 -8.03 -0.81
N SER A 123 -15.15 -7.93 0.51
CA SER A 123 -14.94 -6.64 1.19
C SER A 123 -13.72 -5.93 0.63
N LYS A 124 -12.56 -6.59 0.51
CA LYS A 124 -11.34 -5.97 -0.02
C LYS A 124 -11.48 -5.55 -1.48
N ILE A 125 -12.19 -6.31 -2.31
CA ILE A 125 -12.47 -5.92 -3.71
C ILE A 125 -13.22 -4.58 -3.77
N LEU A 126 -14.18 -4.36 -2.87
CA LEU A 126 -15.00 -3.15 -2.84
C LEU A 126 -14.32 -1.99 -2.10
N SER A 127 -13.68 -2.28 -0.96
CA SER A 127 -13.16 -1.28 -0.02
C SER A 127 -11.70 -0.89 -0.25
N GLN A 128 -10.82 -1.86 -0.56
CA GLN A 128 -9.38 -1.65 -0.57
C GLN A 128 -8.98 -0.71 -1.72
N GLY A 129 -8.46 0.46 -1.35
CA GLY A 129 -8.12 1.53 -2.30
C GLY A 129 -9.31 2.44 -2.63
N SER A 130 -10.53 1.92 -2.75
CA SER A 130 -11.74 2.71 -3.04
C SER A 130 -12.04 3.72 -1.96
N ILE A 131 -11.93 3.33 -0.67
CA ILE A 131 -12.14 4.23 0.46
C ILE A 131 -11.19 5.43 0.34
N PHE A 132 -9.89 5.19 0.12
CA PHE A 132 -8.90 6.26 -0.02
C PHE A 132 -9.17 7.14 -1.25
N PHE A 133 -9.45 6.53 -2.40
CA PHE A 133 -9.70 7.26 -3.65
C PHE A 133 -10.93 8.16 -3.56
N ILE A 134 -12.07 7.63 -3.10
CA ILE A 134 -13.31 8.41 -2.95
C ILE A 134 -13.13 9.50 -1.90
N SER A 135 -12.36 9.25 -0.83
CA SER A 135 -12.06 10.25 0.20
C SER A 135 -11.21 11.41 -0.32
N VAL A 136 -10.19 11.12 -1.12
CA VAL A 136 -9.37 12.15 -1.78
C VAL A 136 -10.20 12.97 -2.76
N ALA A 137 -11.08 12.31 -3.51
CA ALA A 137 -11.97 13.00 -4.44
C ALA A 137 -13.03 13.86 -3.71
N TYR A 138 -13.58 13.38 -2.59
CA TYR A 138 -14.44 14.18 -1.69
C TYR A 138 -13.72 15.40 -1.15
N ALA A 139 -12.47 15.24 -0.72
CA ALA A 139 -11.67 16.37 -0.25
C ALA A 139 -11.40 17.38 -1.37
N ALA A 140 -11.21 16.92 -2.62
CA ALA A 140 -11.00 17.77 -3.78
C ALA A 140 -12.23 18.65 -4.14
N ASP A 141 -13.44 18.17 -3.86
CA ASP A 141 -14.69 18.91 -4.12
C ASP A 141 -14.88 20.11 -3.19
N ILE A 142 -14.43 20.00 -1.94
CA ILE A 142 -14.68 21.01 -0.89
C ILE A 142 -13.50 22.00 -0.79
N VAL A 143 -12.30 21.55 -1.13
CA VAL A 143 -11.06 22.30 -0.92
C VAL A 143 -10.65 23.05 -2.19
N GLN A 144 -10.28 24.32 -2.02
CA GLN A 144 -9.70 25.15 -3.08
C GLN A 144 -8.42 24.54 -3.65
N GLU A 145 -8.21 24.72 -4.96
CA GLU A 145 -7.13 24.05 -5.70
C GLU A 145 -5.74 24.27 -5.09
N SER A 146 -5.45 25.50 -4.64
CA SER A 146 -4.17 25.89 -4.03
C SER A 146 -3.85 25.14 -2.73
N ARG A 147 -4.86 24.58 -2.06
CA ARG A 147 -4.72 23.88 -0.76
C ARG A 147 -4.88 22.37 -0.87
N ARG A 148 -5.27 21.85 -2.03
CA ARG A 148 -5.49 20.40 -2.24
C ARG A 148 -4.28 19.57 -1.89
N ALA A 149 -3.07 20.01 -2.29
CA ALA A 149 -1.83 19.30 -2.00
C ALA A 149 -1.59 19.14 -0.49
N ALA A 150 -1.81 20.21 0.29
CA ALA A 150 -1.66 20.17 1.75
C ALA A 150 -2.68 19.21 2.39
N VAL A 151 -3.94 19.26 1.95
CA VAL A 151 -5.00 18.38 2.46
C VAL A 151 -4.76 16.91 2.10
N PHE A 152 -4.32 16.61 0.88
CA PHE A 152 -3.96 15.24 0.49
C PHE A 152 -2.77 14.71 1.30
N GLY A 153 -1.81 15.58 1.62
CA GLY A 153 -0.73 15.30 2.56
C GLY A 153 -1.26 14.93 3.95
N TRP A 154 -2.20 15.70 4.49
CA TRP A 154 -2.84 15.40 5.78
C TRP A 154 -3.62 14.09 5.77
N ILE A 155 -4.44 13.82 4.75
CA ILE A 155 -5.17 12.54 4.63
C ILE A 155 -4.20 11.35 4.67
N THR A 156 -3.12 11.44 3.90
CA THR A 156 -2.11 10.38 3.82
C THR A 156 -1.35 10.23 5.13
N GLY A 157 -0.98 11.33 5.78
CA GLY A 157 -0.31 11.32 7.09
C GLY A 157 -1.20 10.74 8.20
N LEU A 158 -2.49 11.07 8.19
CA LEU A 158 -3.46 10.54 9.15
C LEU A 158 -3.69 9.04 8.94
N CYS A 159 -3.66 8.55 7.70
CA CYS A 159 -3.66 7.12 7.38
C CYS A 159 -2.46 6.40 8.00
N SER A 160 -1.24 6.92 7.78
CA SER A 160 -0.02 6.35 8.39
C SER A 160 -0.07 6.36 9.93
N ALA A 161 -0.51 7.46 10.53
CA ALA A 161 -0.68 7.56 11.98
C ALA A 161 -1.71 6.56 12.52
N SER A 162 -2.81 6.38 11.78
CA SER A 162 -3.86 5.42 12.12
C SER A 162 -3.34 3.98 12.14
N HIS A 163 -2.48 3.60 11.18
CA HIS A 163 -1.86 2.28 11.20
C HIS A 163 -0.92 2.08 12.40
N VAL A 164 -0.12 3.10 12.77
CA VAL A 164 0.73 3.01 13.97
C VAL A 164 -0.12 2.84 15.24
N VAL A 165 -1.19 3.62 15.37
CA VAL A 165 -2.11 3.54 16.51
C VAL A 165 -2.83 2.18 16.53
N GLY A 166 -3.26 1.66 15.38
CA GLY A 166 -3.86 0.33 15.26
C GLY A 166 -2.92 -0.77 15.75
N ASN A 167 -1.64 -0.74 15.35
CA ASN A 167 -0.62 -1.69 15.82
C ASN A 167 -0.31 -1.54 17.31
N LEU A 168 -0.31 -0.31 17.83
CA LEU A 168 -0.17 -0.04 19.27
C LEU A 168 -1.33 -0.66 20.05
N LEU A 169 -2.57 -0.45 19.59
CA LEU A 169 -3.76 -1.05 20.18
C LEU A 169 -3.71 -2.58 20.10
N ALA A 170 -3.31 -3.15 18.96
CA ALA A 170 -3.12 -4.59 18.82
C ALA A 170 -2.14 -5.13 19.87
N ARG A 171 -1.04 -4.42 20.15
CA ARG A 171 -0.06 -4.85 21.16
C ARG A 171 -0.64 -4.90 22.58
N PHE A 172 -1.35 -3.86 23.00
CA PHE A 172 -1.79 -3.71 24.40
C PHE A 172 -3.16 -4.32 24.69
N LEU A 173 -4.05 -4.45 23.70
CA LEU A 173 -5.33 -5.12 23.90
C LEU A 173 -5.18 -6.64 24.03
N PRO A 174 -5.84 -7.28 24.99
CA PRO A 174 -5.93 -8.74 25.05
C PRO A 174 -6.59 -9.32 23.79
N GLU A 175 -6.10 -10.47 23.29
CA GLU A 175 -6.58 -11.11 22.06
C GLU A 175 -8.10 -11.21 21.98
N LYS A 176 -8.75 -11.59 23.09
CA LYS A 176 -10.20 -11.76 23.20
C LYS A 176 -11.03 -10.50 22.94
N TYR A 177 -10.46 -9.31 23.13
CA TYR A 177 -11.18 -8.05 22.97
C TYR A 177 -10.92 -7.37 21.62
N ILE A 178 -9.89 -7.78 20.86
CA ILE A 178 -9.45 -7.06 19.66
C ILE A 178 -10.54 -7.02 18.60
N PHE A 179 -11.13 -8.17 18.25
CA PHE A 179 -12.18 -8.19 17.23
C PHE A 179 -13.45 -7.48 17.68
N VAL A 180 -13.81 -7.57 18.97
CA VAL A 180 -14.97 -6.86 19.52
C VAL A 180 -14.77 -5.34 19.41
N VAL A 181 -13.60 -4.84 19.84
CA VAL A 181 -13.25 -3.42 19.74
C VAL A 181 -13.18 -2.98 18.27
N SER A 182 -12.57 -3.79 17.41
CA SER A 182 -12.50 -3.52 15.96
C SER A 182 -13.90 -3.36 15.36
N ILE A 183 -14.84 -4.27 15.63
CA ILE A 183 -16.22 -4.15 15.12
C ILE A 183 -16.91 -2.90 15.65
N VAL A 184 -16.81 -2.60 16.95
CA VAL A 184 -17.44 -1.41 17.52
C VAL A 184 -16.95 -0.14 16.81
N LEU A 185 -15.64 -0.05 16.55
CA LEU A 185 -15.04 1.05 15.81
C LEU A 185 -15.48 1.05 14.32
N LEU A 186 -15.52 -0.11 13.67
CA LEU A 186 -15.97 -0.23 12.28
C LEU A 186 -17.45 0.12 12.10
N MET A 187 -18.31 -0.19 13.08
CA MET A 187 -19.72 0.19 13.10
C MET A 187 -19.90 1.69 13.34
N PHE A 188 -19.07 2.29 14.20
CA PHE A 188 -19.10 3.72 14.45
C PHE A 188 -18.88 4.53 13.17
N CYS A 189 -17.99 4.09 12.27
CA CYS A 189 -17.63 4.82 11.06
C CYS A 189 -18.82 5.13 10.11
N PRO A 190 -19.57 4.14 9.59
CA PRO A 190 -20.71 4.42 8.73
C PRO A 190 -21.85 5.13 9.48
N ILE A 191 -22.06 4.84 10.76
CA ILE A 191 -23.08 5.54 11.57
C ILE A 191 -22.75 7.03 11.66
N TYR A 192 -21.50 7.36 12.01
CA TYR A 192 -21.03 8.73 12.11
C TYR A 192 -21.08 9.44 10.75
N MET A 193 -20.59 8.80 9.68
CA MET A 193 -20.67 9.36 8.33
C MET A 193 -22.12 9.56 7.87
N TYR A 194 -23.04 8.67 8.22
CA TYR A 194 -24.45 8.80 7.85
C TYR A 194 -25.08 10.08 8.42
N PHE A 195 -24.83 10.37 9.70
CA PHE A 195 -25.40 11.56 10.36
C PHE A 195 -24.65 12.86 10.05
N PHE A 196 -23.32 12.84 9.99
CA PHE A 196 -22.51 14.07 9.98
C PHE A 196 -21.83 14.39 8.65
N LEU A 197 -21.55 13.40 7.81
CA LEU A 197 -20.93 13.64 6.50
C LEU A 197 -21.99 14.20 5.55
N HIS A 198 -21.69 15.33 4.91
CA HIS A 198 -22.58 15.93 3.91
C HIS A 198 -22.21 15.40 2.52
N GLU A 199 -23.20 15.23 1.65
CA GLU A 199 -22.93 14.86 0.25
C GLU A 199 -22.42 16.09 -0.52
N THR A 200 -21.41 15.87 -1.37
CA THR A 200 -20.81 16.93 -2.22
C THR A 200 -21.36 16.90 -3.64
N VAL A 201 -21.74 15.72 -4.13
CA VAL A 201 -22.23 15.52 -5.49
C VAL A 201 -23.75 15.54 -5.50
N LYS A 202 -24.33 16.44 -6.29
CA LYS A 202 -25.77 16.41 -6.58
C LYS A 202 -26.03 15.26 -7.55
N PRO A 203 -26.89 14.28 -7.21
CA PRO A 203 -27.16 13.16 -8.10
C PRO A 203 -27.74 13.68 -9.42
N ILE A 204 -27.14 13.24 -10.52
CA ILE A 204 -27.64 13.57 -11.86
C ILE A 204 -28.95 12.80 -12.03
N LEU A 205 -30.06 13.52 -12.30
CA LEU A 205 -31.32 12.88 -12.69
C LEU A 205 -31.07 12.07 -13.97
N LYS A 206 -31.29 10.75 -13.90
CA LYS A 206 -31.18 9.84 -15.05
C LYS A 206 -32.01 10.38 -16.21
N ASN A 207 -31.37 10.63 -17.34
CA ASN A 207 -32.07 10.71 -18.62
C ASN A 207 -32.36 9.28 -19.09
N ASP A 208 -33.56 9.05 -19.64
CA ASP A 208 -34.08 7.76 -20.13
C ASP A 208 -33.35 7.18 -21.36
N GLY A 209 -32.09 7.56 -21.60
CA GLY A 209 -31.24 7.08 -22.69
C GLY A 209 -29.84 6.66 -22.26
N GLU A 210 -29.56 6.50 -20.97
CA GLU A 210 -28.23 6.09 -20.51
C GLU A 210 -27.88 4.65 -20.97
N PRO A 211 -26.63 4.44 -21.43
CA PRO A 211 -26.16 3.12 -21.84
C PRO A 211 -26.26 2.12 -20.69
N ASN A 212 -26.63 0.88 -21.01
CA ASN A 212 -26.75 -0.22 -20.05
C ASN A 212 -25.46 -0.35 -19.20
N TRP A 213 -25.57 -0.83 -17.95
CA TRP A 213 -24.44 -0.87 -16.99
C TRP A 213 -23.20 -1.59 -17.58
N LEU A 214 -23.42 -2.61 -18.41
CA LEU A 214 -22.39 -3.35 -19.12
C LEU A 214 -21.64 -2.46 -20.12
N SER A 215 -22.35 -1.71 -20.97
CA SER A 215 -21.71 -0.77 -21.92
C SER A 215 -20.94 0.34 -21.21
N LYS A 216 -21.44 0.81 -20.05
CA LYS A 216 -20.73 1.79 -19.23
C LYS A 216 -19.41 1.23 -18.71
N THR A 217 -19.45 0.01 -18.15
CA THR A 217 -18.27 -0.72 -17.67
C THR A 217 -17.22 -0.94 -18.77
N VAL A 218 -17.66 -1.38 -19.95
CA VAL A 218 -16.78 -1.58 -21.11
C VAL A 218 -16.13 -0.27 -21.53
N ASN A 219 -16.86 0.86 -21.52
CA ASN A 219 -16.32 2.17 -21.86
C ASN A 219 -15.25 2.65 -20.86
N VAL A 220 -15.45 2.44 -19.55
CA VAL A 220 -14.43 2.76 -18.53
C VAL A 220 -13.14 1.99 -18.80
N LEU A 221 -13.29 0.69 -19.03
CA LEU A 221 -12.17 -0.21 -19.22
C LEU A 221 -11.42 0.11 -20.51
N ASN A 222 -12.15 0.34 -21.61
CA ASN A 222 -11.58 0.76 -22.89
C ASN A 222 -10.83 2.09 -22.79
N ARG A 223 -11.39 3.09 -22.07
CA ARG A 223 -10.72 4.38 -21.85
C ARG A 223 -9.42 4.20 -21.06
N ARG A 224 -9.44 3.38 -20.01
CA ARG A 224 -8.24 3.08 -19.21
C ARG A 224 -7.20 2.34 -20.04
N PHE A 225 -7.61 1.35 -20.82
CA PHE A 225 -6.73 0.59 -21.70
C PHE A 225 -6.07 1.48 -22.76
N ARG A 226 -6.84 2.35 -23.42
CA ARG A 226 -6.30 3.34 -24.37
C ARG A 226 -5.31 4.29 -23.70
N THR A 227 -5.64 4.82 -22.52
CA THR A 227 -4.75 5.73 -21.78
C THR A 227 -3.44 5.05 -21.39
N MET A 228 -3.48 3.78 -20.98
CA MET A 228 -2.29 2.98 -20.70
C MET A 228 -1.46 2.73 -21.96
N ARG A 229 -2.10 2.45 -23.10
CA ARG A 229 -1.44 2.27 -24.39
C ARG A 229 -0.71 3.54 -24.84
N ASP A 230 -1.38 4.69 -24.76
CA ASP A 230 -0.79 5.99 -25.10
C ASP A 230 0.38 6.33 -24.16
N ALA A 231 0.30 5.91 -22.89
CA ALA A 231 1.39 6.08 -21.94
C ALA A 231 2.59 5.17 -22.22
N THR A 232 2.39 4.02 -22.87
CA THR A 232 3.46 3.09 -23.24
C THR A 232 4.46 3.75 -24.19
N GLU A 233 3.99 4.46 -25.22
CA GLU A 233 4.86 5.16 -26.17
C GLU A 233 5.73 6.19 -25.44
N ILE A 234 5.12 7.03 -24.60
CA ILE A 234 5.81 8.05 -23.78
C ILE A 234 6.89 7.43 -22.88
N VAL A 235 6.59 6.29 -22.25
CA VAL A 235 7.50 5.65 -21.29
C VAL A 235 8.62 4.89 -21.98
N ILE A 236 8.38 4.27 -23.14
CA ILE A 236 9.40 3.53 -23.89
C ILE A 236 10.41 4.47 -24.53
N ASP A 237 9.97 5.61 -25.04
CA ASP A 237 10.82 6.58 -25.75
C ASP A 237 11.78 7.31 -24.80
N ASN A 238 11.41 7.45 -23.52
CA ASN A 238 12.26 8.10 -22.52
C ASN A 238 13.06 7.04 -21.71
N PRO A 239 14.41 7.03 -21.79
CA PRO A 239 15.22 6.01 -21.14
C PRO A 239 15.10 6.02 -19.61
N THR A 240 14.91 7.19 -18.99
CA THR A 240 14.69 7.34 -17.55
C THR A 240 13.33 6.76 -17.14
N LEU A 241 12.27 7.07 -17.88
CA LEU A 241 10.93 6.51 -17.62
C LEU A 241 10.86 5.00 -17.84
N ARG A 242 11.58 4.48 -18.84
CA ARG A 242 11.72 3.05 -19.06
C ARG A 242 12.44 2.38 -17.91
N SER A 243 13.58 2.93 -17.47
CA SER A 243 14.35 2.37 -16.35
C SER A 243 13.56 2.38 -15.04
N ILE A 244 12.91 3.51 -14.70
CA ILE A 244 12.13 3.61 -13.46
C ILE A 244 10.91 2.70 -13.45
N THR A 245 10.32 2.42 -14.63
CA THR A 245 9.27 1.40 -14.77
C THR A 245 9.78 0.01 -14.38
N TYR A 246 10.95 -0.41 -14.89
CA TYR A 246 11.56 -1.69 -14.51
C TYR A 246 11.89 -1.74 -13.03
N VAL A 247 12.50 -0.68 -12.48
CA VAL A 247 12.79 -0.55 -11.05
C VAL A 247 11.52 -0.75 -10.23
N SER A 248 10.45 -0.03 -10.57
CA SER A 248 9.17 -0.08 -9.85
C SER A 248 8.50 -1.45 -9.95
N PHE A 249 8.52 -2.09 -11.12
CA PHE A 249 8.00 -3.44 -11.31
C PHE A 249 8.67 -4.45 -10.38
N PHE A 250 10.00 -4.56 -10.45
CA PHE A 250 10.75 -5.56 -9.67
C PHE A 250 10.78 -5.25 -8.18
N LEU A 251 10.88 -3.97 -7.81
CA LEU A 251 10.77 -3.52 -6.41
C LEU A 251 9.42 -3.94 -5.83
N LYS A 252 8.33 -3.68 -6.56
CA LYS A 252 6.99 -4.03 -6.12
C LYS A 252 6.76 -5.54 -6.08
N LEU A 253 7.29 -6.27 -7.07
CA LEU A 253 7.23 -7.73 -7.14
C LEU A 253 7.90 -8.38 -5.92
N GLY A 254 9.11 -7.94 -5.57
CA GLY A 254 9.82 -8.43 -4.38
C GLY A 254 9.13 -8.04 -3.07
N MET A 255 8.85 -6.75 -2.87
CA MET A 255 8.33 -6.26 -1.58
C MET A 255 6.91 -6.73 -1.27
N THR A 256 6.04 -6.84 -2.28
CA THR A 256 4.69 -7.40 -2.10
C THR A 256 4.78 -8.87 -1.73
N GLY A 257 5.72 -9.60 -2.32
CA GLY A 257 5.96 -11.01 -2.06
C GLY A 257 6.31 -11.26 -0.61
N ILE A 258 7.31 -10.53 -0.11
CA ILE A 258 7.71 -10.62 1.29
C ILE A 258 6.52 -10.27 2.19
N THR A 259 5.86 -9.13 1.96
CA THR A 259 4.74 -8.67 2.80
C THR A 259 3.58 -9.65 2.82
N SER A 260 3.35 -10.39 1.72
CA SER A 260 2.24 -11.35 1.60
C SER A 260 2.40 -12.58 2.48
N VAL A 261 3.63 -12.97 2.82
CA VAL A 261 3.93 -14.22 3.55
C VAL A 261 4.60 -13.99 4.91
N LEU A 262 5.14 -12.79 5.15
CA LEU A 262 6.08 -12.52 6.24
C LEU A 262 5.55 -12.93 7.63
N MET A 263 4.33 -12.54 8.00
CA MET A 263 3.85 -12.81 9.35
C MET A 263 3.57 -14.29 9.59
N PHE A 264 3.08 -15.00 8.56
CA PHE A 264 2.92 -16.45 8.63
C PHE A 264 4.27 -17.17 8.66
N TYR A 265 5.26 -16.67 7.91
CA TYR A 265 6.64 -17.14 7.99
C TYR A 265 7.21 -16.97 9.41
N LEU A 266 7.08 -15.78 10.01
CA LEU A 266 7.56 -15.52 11.37
C LEU A 266 6.84 -16.38 12.41
N LYS A 267 5.54 -16.63 12.23
CA LYS A 267 4.79 -17.57 13.07
C LYS A 267 5.33 -18.99 12.95
N ALA A 268 5.51 -19.47 11.72
CA ALA A 268 5.93 -20.84 11.43
C ALA A 268 7.37 -21.15 11.86
N VAL A 269 8.28 -20.19 11.71
CA VAL A 269 9.71 -20.38 11.99
C VAL A 269 10.07 -20.03 13.43
N PHE A 270 9.56 -18.93 13.95
CA PHE A 270 9.96 -18.39 15.26
C PHE A 270 8.84 -18.41 16.31
N GLY A 271 7.64 -18.86 15.96
CA GLY A 271 6.50 -18.91 16.88
C GLY A 271 5.88 -17.55 17.17
N PHE A 272 6.18 -16.52 16.37
CA PHE A 272 5.79 -15.13 16.66
C PHE A 272 4.31 -14.99 16.98
N ASP A 273 3.98 -14.44 18.13
CA ASP A 273 2.61 -14.17 18.52
C ASP A 273 2.13 -12.79 18.03
N LYS A 274 0.86 -12.48 18.30
CA LYS A 274 0.26 -11.16 18.08
C LYS A 274 1.18 -10.04 18.58
N ASN A 275 1.72 -10.15 19.80
CA ASN A 275 2.47 -9.07 20.42
C ASN A 275 3.76 -8.75 19.65
N GLN A 276 4.53 -9.79 19.31
CA GLN A 276 5.79 -9.65 18.57
C GLN A 276 5.55 -9.13 17.15
N ASN A 277 4.49 -9.60 16.48
CA ASN A 277 4.10 -9.08 15.18
C ASN A 277 3.68 -7.60 15.26
N SER A 278 2.90 -7.20 16.27
CA SER A 278 2.53 -5.81 16.48
C SER A 278 3.73 -4.91 16.82
N GLU A 279 4.71 -5.42 17.57
CA GLU A 279 5.95 -4.70 17.86
C GLU A 279 6.76 -4.40 16.59
N ILE A 280 6.94 -5.40 15.71
CA ILE A 280 7.60 -5.20 14.41
C ILE A 280 6.85 -4.17 13.56
N LEU A 281 5.52 -4.29 13.46
CA LEU A 281 4.72 -3.35 12.67
C LEU A 281 4.79 -1.93 13.22
N MET A 282 4.76 -1.77 14.55
CA MET A 282 4.91 -0.49 15.21
C MET A 282 6.30 0.11 14.99
N LEU A 283 7.38 -0.68 15.11
CA LEU A 283 8.75 -0.26 14.82
C LEU A 283 8.87 0.26 13.39
N VAL A 284 8.36 -0.50 12.43
CA VAL A 284 8.36 -0.11 11.01
C VAL A 284 7.53 1.14 10.80
N GLY A 285 6.34 1.23 11.40
CA GLY A 285 5.43 2.36 11.22
C GLY A 285 5.98 3.67 11.78
N ILE A 286 6.44 3.67 13.03
CA ILE A 286 7.05 4.85 13.67
C ILE A 286 8.32 5.25 12.92
N GLY A 287 9.19 4.28 12.61
CA GLY A 287 10.41 4.53 11.86
C GLY A 287 10.13 5.11 10.47
N SER A 288 9.09 4.62 9.78
CA SER A 288 8.69 5.09 8.46
C SER A 288 8.22 6.55 8.50
N ILE A 289 7.42 6.93 9.51
CA ILE A 289 7.00 8.33 9.71
C ILE A 289 8.22 9.22 9.96
N PHE A 290 9.10 8.82 10.88
CA PHE A 290 10.32 9.56 11.18
C PHE A 290 11.20 9.74 9.95
N THR A 291 11.43 8.67 9.20
CA THR A 291 12.27 8.67 8.00
C THR A 291 11.66 9.53 6.89
N GLN A 292 10.36 9.46 6.68
CA GLN A 292 9.69 10.26 5.65
C GLN A 292 9.60 11.75 6.02
N MET A 293 9.37 12.09 7.29
CA MET A 293 9.19 13.49 7.71
C MET A 293 10.50 14.22 7.98
N LEU A 294 11.53 13.53 8.49
CA LEU A 294 12.79 14.14 8.90
C LEU A 294 13.95 13.74 7.98
N VAL A 295 14.16 12.45 7.75
CA VAL A 295 15.34 11.98 7.01
C VAL A 295 15.25 12.35 5.53
N LEU A 296 14.08 12.18 4.89
CA LEU A 296 13.92 12.48 3.47
C LEU A 296 14.22 13.95 3.12
N PRO A 297 13.64 14.97 3.78
CA PRO A 297 13.95 16.37 3.47
C PRO A 297 15.41 16.75 3.72
N LEU A 298 16.08 16.10 4.70
CA LEU A 298 17.50 16.34 4.99
C LEU A 298 18.42 15.66 3.98
N LEU A 299 18.08 14.46 3.54
CA LEU A 299 18.91 13.64 2.65
C LEU A 299 18.75 14.03 1.18
N ASN A 300 17.55 14.46 0.77
CA ASN A 300 17.26 14.83 -0.62
C ASN A 300 18.20 15.89 -1.23
N PRO A 301 18.49 17.03 -0.56
CA PRO A 301 19.42 18.02 -1.09
C PRO A 301 20.89 17.54 -1.12
N LEU A 302 21.25 16.51 -0.34
CA LEU A 302 22.64 16.05 -0.21
C LEU A 302 23.03 15.06 -1.30
N ILE A 303 22.16 14.10 -1.63
CA ILE A 303 22.50 12.99 -2.55
C ILE A 303 21.56 12.85 -3.74
N GLY A 304 20.44 13.59 -3.79
CA GLY A 304 19.45 13.52 -4.87
C GLY A 304 18.54 12.29 -4.82
N GLU A 305 17.51 12.29 -5.67
CA GLU A 305 16.42 11.32 -5.64
C GLU A 305 16.84 9.92 -6.09
N GLU A 306 17.71 9.80 -7.10
CA GLU A 306 18.18 8.52 -7.63
C GLU A 306 19.08 7.79 -6.63
N ALA A 307 19.93 8.53 -5.88
CA ALA A 307 20.75 7.93 -4.84
C ALA A 307 19.91 7.47 -3.65
N ILE A 308 18.88 8.26 -3.26
CA ILE A 308 17.90 7.85 -2.25
C ILE A 308 17.17 6.58 -2.67
N LEU A 309 16.77 6.48 -3.95
CA LEU A 309 16.13 5.30 -4.49
C LEU A 309 17.07 4.07 -4.40
N CYS A 310 18.32 4.19 -4.84
CA CYS A 310 19.31 3.12 -4.73
C CYS A 310 19.54 2.69 -3.27
N LEU A 311 19.65 3.64 -2.34
CA LEU A 311 19.80 3.36 -0.91
C LEU A 311 18.58 2.61 -0.35
N ALA A 312 17.37 3.03 -0.73
CA ALA A 312 16.13 2.40 -0.30
C ALA A 312 15.99 0.96 -0.86
N ILE A 313 16.39 0.73 -2.12
CA ILE A 313 16.38 -0.61 -2.71
C ILE A 313 17.45 -1.49 -2.06
N LEU A 314 18.65 -0.96 -1.80
CA LEU A 314 19.71 -1.70 -1.10
C LEU A 314 19.26 -2.13 0.31
N ALA A 315 18.62 -1.22 1.06
CA ALA A 315 18.02 -1.55 2.34
C ALA A 315 16.91 -2.61 2.19
N SER A 316 16.16 -2.59 1.10
CA SER A 316 15.14 -3.61 0.81
C SER A 316 15.75 -4.98 0.54
N VAL A 317 16.90 -5.05 -0.13
CA VAL A 317 17.67 -6.29 -0.33
C VAL A 317 18.15 -6.83 1.02
N ALA A 318 18.71 -5.97 1.89
CA ALA A 318 19.12 -6.36 3.23
C ALA A 318 17.92 -6.86 4.06
N TYR A 319 16.80 -6.12 4.05
CA TYR A 319 15.53 -6.52 4.66
C TYR A 319 15.11 -7.94 4.24
N ALA A 320 15.13 -8.23 2.93
CA ALA A 320 14.76 -9.53 2.40
C ALA A 320 15.74 -10.64 2.82
N LEU A 321 17.05 -10.41 2.70
CA LEU A 321 18.06 -11.40 3.05
C LEU A 321 18.09 -11.73 4.54
N PHE A 322 18.00 -10.71 5.41
CA PHE A 322 17.96 -10.94 6.86
C PHE A 322 16.69 -11.68 7.29
N TYR A 323 15.54 -11.43 6.67
CA TYR A 323 14.34 -12.24 6.93
C TYR A 323 14.45 -13.65 6.36
N GLY A 324 14.91 -13.81 5.12
CA GLY A 324 14.98 -15.10 4.44
C GLY A 324 16.00 -16.06 5.05
N LEU A 325 17.08 -15.52 5.63
CA LEU A 325 18.17 -16.26 6.26
C LEU A 325 18.20 -16.08 7.79
N ALA A 326 17.07 -15.69 8.39
CA ALA A 326 17.01 -15.45 9.82
C ALA A 326 17.34 -16.72 10.62
N TRP A 327 18.38 -16.66 11.45
CA TRP A 327 18.80 -17.77 12.32
C TRP A 327 18.27 -17.65 13.76
N ALA A 328 17.72 -16.48 14.13
CA ALA A 328 17.18 -16.20 15.46
C ALA A 328 16.07 -15.16 15.39
N ALA A 329 15.16 -15.19 16.37
CA ALA A 329 14.01 -14.28 16.46
C ALA A 329 14.39 -12.79 16.45
N TRP A 330 15.51 -12.40 17.08
CA TRP A 330 15.96 -11.00 17.12
C TRP A 330 16.35 -10.48 15.72
N VAL A 331 16.76 -11.36 14.80
CA VAL A 331 17.12 -11.00 13.42
C VAL A 331 15.92 -10.45 12.67
N ALA A 332 14.69 -10.88 13.01
CA ALA A 332 13.47 -10.30 12.46
C ALA A 332 13.33 -8.79 12.79
N TYR A 333 13.69 -8.37 14.01
CA TYR A 333 13.67 -6.97 14.40
C TYR A 333 14.77 -6.17 13.71
N LEU A 334 15.97 -6.75 13.56
CA LEU A 334 17.04 -6.16 12.76
C LEU A 334 16.60 -5.98 11.30
N ALA A 335 16.01 -7.01 10.70
CA ALA A 335 15.48 -6.96 9.34
C ALA A 335 14.42 -5.85 9.21
N ALA A 336 13.47 -5.77 10.16
CA ALA A 336 12.44 -4.73 10.20
C ALA A 336 13.02 -3.30 10.19
N SER A 337 14.18 -3.07 10.83
CA SER A 337 14.84 -1.76 10.82
C SER A 337 15.22 -1.30 9.41
N PHE A 338 15.58 -2.20 8.49
CA PHE A 338 15.88 -1.84 7.11
C PHE A 338 14.63 -1.44 6.31
N LYS A 339 13.45 -1.97 6.66
CA LYS A 339 12.17 -1.57 6.03
C LYS A 339 11.85 -0.09 6.27
N VAL A 340 12.37 0.49 7.35
CA VAL A 340 12.22 1.91 7.65
C VAL A 340 12.84 2.78 6.55
N ILE A 341 13.94 2.34 5.94
CA ILE A 341 14.61 3.06 4.83
C ILE A 341 13.86 2.85 3.51
N TYR A 342 13.28 1.66 3.29
CA TYR A 342 12.49 1.36 2.09
C TYR A 342 11.35 2.35 1.85
N VAL A 343 10.76 2.95 2.90
CA VAL A 343 9.68 3.94 2.76
C VAL A 343 10.05 5.11 1.83
N LEU A 344 11.35 5.41 1.70
CA LEU A 344 11.89 6.46 0.83
C LEU A 344 11.79 6.16 -0.67
N ALA A 345 11.66 4.89 -1.05
CA ALA A 345 11.65 4.50 -2.46
C ALA A 345 10.48 5.11 -3.22
N ARG A 346 9.28 5.15 -2.62
CA ARG A 346 8.07 5.61 -3.31
C ARG A 346 8.09 7.12 -3.60
N PRO A 347 8.40 8.02 -2.63
CA PRO A 347 8.61 9.43 -2.93
C PRO A 347 9.71 9.67 -3.98
N ALA A 348 10.82 8.92 -3.93
CA ALA A 348 11.90 9.03 -4.91
C ALA A 348 11.45 8.64 -6.32
N ILE A 349 10.74 7.51 -6.48
CA ILE A 349 10.13 7.11 -7.75
C ILE A 349 9.21 8.21 -8.28
N TYR A 350 8.34 8.76 -7.43
CA TYR A 350 7.43 9.83 -7.85
C TYR A 350 8.17 11.07 -8.33
N ALA A 351 9.22 11.49 -7.63
CA ALA A 351 10.02 12.64 -8.01
C ALA A 351 10.79 12.41 -9.32
N ILE A 352 11.41 11.24 -9.51
CA ILE A 352 12.12 10.88 -10.75
C ILE A 352 11.17 10.87 -11.95
N VAL A 353 10.01 10.19 -11.83
CA VAL A 353 9.00 10.17 -12.91
C VAL A 353 8.48 11.58 -13.20
N SER A 354 8.29 12.40 -12.17
CA SER A 354 7.87 13.80 -12.33
C SER A 354 8.89 14.65 -13.08
N LYS A 355 10.19 14.47 -12.82
CA LYS A 355 11.27 15.21 -13.52
C LYS A 355 11.47 14.72 -14.95
N ALA A 356 11.28 13.43 -15.19
CA ALA A 356 11.47 12.81 -16.49
C ALA A 356 10.28 12.97 -17.45
N SER A 357 9.15 13.49 -17.00
CA SER A 357 7.94 13.66 -17.83
C SER A 357 7.57 15.14 -18.00
N SER A 358 6.99 15.49 -19.15
CA SER A 358 6.40 16.81 -19.37
C SER A 358 5.15 17.00 -18.49
N SER A 359 4.81 18.24 -18.16
CA SER A 359 3.62 18.58 -17.36
C SER A 359 2.31 18.02 -17.92
N SER A 360 2.19 17.92 -19.26
CA SER A 360 1.04 17.32 -19.94
C SER A 360 0.96 15.80 -19.84
N ASN A 361 2.10 15.12 -19.65
CA ASN A 361 2.23 13.66 -19.66
C ASN A 361 2.48 13.06 -18.27
N GLN A 362 2.72 13.87 -17.25
CA GLN A 362 3.03 13.42 -15.89
C GLN A 362 1.99 12.45 -15.33
N GLY A 363 0.70 12.76 -15.47
CA GLY A 363 -0.38 11.87 -15.02
C GLY A 363 -0.41 10.53 -15.76
N LYS A 364 -0.09 10.53 -17.06
CA LYS A 364 0.00 9.31 -17.88
C LYS A 364 1.18 8.44 -17.46
N ALA A 365 2.36 9.03 -17.29
CA ALA A 365 3.55 8.32 -16.85
C ALA A 365 3.38 7.71 -15.45
N GLN A 366 2.84 8.47 -14.49
CA GLN A 366 2.55 7.97 -13.14
C GLN A 366 1.48 6.87 -13.14
N GLY A 367 0.43 7.04 -13.96
CA GLY A 367 -0.59 6.02 -14.15
C GLY A 367 -0.04 4.72 -14.74
N PHE A 368 0.92 4.82 -15.67
CA PHE A 368 1.59 3.67 -16.26
C PHE A 368 2.44 2.91 -15.24
N VAL A 369 3.30 3.61 -14.49
CA VAL A 369 4.11 3.01 -13.42
C VAL A 369 3.22 2.33 -12.37
N ALA A 370 2.17 2.98 -11.91
CA ALA A 370 1.20 2.39 -10.97
C ALA A 370 0.47 1.17 -11.56
N GLY A 371 0.21 1.15 -12.87
CA GLY A 371 -0.35 0.01 -13.59
C GLY A 371 0.59 -1.19 -13.59
N VAL A 372 1.87 -0.96 -13.88
CA VAL A 372 2.92 -2.00 -13.85
C VAL A 372 3.15 -2.53 -12.42
N GLU A 373 3.17 -1.65 -11.41
CA GLU A 373 3.19 -2.05 -10.01
C GLU A 373 1.97 -2.90 -9.60
N SER A 374 0.80 -2.62 -10.18
CA SER A 374 -0.42 -3.40 -9.92
C SER A 374 -0.31 -4.82 -10.46
N ILE A 375 0.29 -4.99 -11.66
CA ILE A 375 0.59 -6.31 -12.23
C ILE A 375 1.60 -7.05 -11.36
N ALA A 376 2.67 -6.39 -10.92
CA ALA A 376 3.65 -6.97 -10.01
C ALA A 376 3.01 -7.43 -8.68
N SER A 377 2.09 -6.62 -8.14
CA SER A 377 1.37 -6.94 -6.90
C SER A 377 0.44 -8.14 -7.05
N LEU A 378 -0.07 -8.38 -8.26
CA LEU A 378 -0.88 -9.55 -8.59
C LEU A 378 -0.03 -10.81 -8.73
N LEU A 379 1.08 -10.72 -9.47
CA LEU A 379 1.97 -11.85 -9.75
C LEU A 379 2.73 -12.32 -8.51
N SER A 380 3.02 -11.42 -7.57
CA SER A 380 3.88 -11.75 -6.44
C SER A 380 3.30 -12.82 -5.51
N PRO A 381 2.08 -12.69 -4.96
CA PRO A 381 1.53 -13.71 -4.07
C PRO A 381 1.27 -15.05 -4.77
N LEU A 382 1.04 -15.06 -6.09
CA LEU A 382 0.87 -16.28 -6.89
C LEU A 382 2.12 -17.17 -6.88
N VAL A 383 3.30 -16.57 -6.86
CA VAL A 383 4.58 -17.30 -6.83
C VAL A 383 5.06 -17.49 -5.39
N MET A 384 5.01 -16.43 -4.59
CA MET A 384 5.63 -16.40 -3.27
C MET A 384 4.86 -17.23 -2.24
N SER A 385 3.52 -17.27 -2.30
CA SER A 385 2.73 -17.99 -1.29
C SER A 385 2.88 -19.51 -1.42
N PRO A 386 2.75 -20.13 -2.62
CA PRO A 386 3.01 -21.56 -2.78
C PRO A 386 4.47 -21.93 -2.47
N LEU A 387 5.43 -21.08 -2.88
CA LEU A 387 6.84 -21.32 -2.60
C LEU A 387 7.13 -21.31 -1.09
N THR A 388 6.55 -20.35 -0.35
CA THR A 388 6.68 -20.29 1.11
C THR A 388 5.99 -21.49 1.76
N SER A 389 4.78 -21.83 1.30
CA SER A 389 4.03 -23.00 1.77
C SER A 389 4.83 -24.30 1.61
N TRP A 390 5.56 -24.45 0.51
CA TRP A 390 6.38 -25.64 0.25
C TRP A 390 7.65 -25.70 1.12
N PHE A 391 8.39 -24.60 1.23
CA PHE A 391 9.63 -24.57 2.02
C PHE A 391 9.43 -24.59 3.54
N ILE A 392 8.21 -24.28 3.99
CA ILE A 392 7.80 -24.39 5.39
C ILE A 392 7.21 -25.79 5.71
N SER A 393 6.84 -26.60 4.69
CA SER A 393 6.34 -27.95 4.89
C SER A 393 7.47 -28.95 5.18
N SER A 394 7.11 -30.18 5.54
CA SER A 394 8.05 -31.30 5.72
C SER A 394 8.71 -31.75 4.42
N ASP A 395 8.17 -31.33 3.27
CA ASP A 395 8.56 -31.82 1.93
C ASP A 395 9.54 -30.87 1.23
N ALA A 396 10.17 -29.97 1.98
CA ALA A 396 11.11 -29.00 1.46
C ALA A 396 12.36 -29.71 0.90
N PRO A 397 12.84 -29.31 -0.29
CA PRO A 397 13.99 -29.97 -0.93
C PRO A 397 15.32 -29.73 -0.20
N PHE A 398 15.41 -28.66 0.59
CA PHE A 398 16.54 -28.34 1.45
C PHE A 398 16.08 -27.42 2.60
N ASP A 399 16.87 -27.36 3.68
CA ASP A 399 16.51 -26.60 4.88
C ASP A 399 16.75 -25.09 4.69
N CYS A 400 15.74 -24.40 4.16
CA CYS A 400 15.69 -22.95 4.07
C CYS A 400 14.23 -22.48 4.10
N LYS A 401 13.63 -22.41 5.30
CA LYS A 401 12.21 -22.02 5.45
C LYS A 401 11.88 -20.63 4.87
N GLY A 402 12.88 -19.74 4.81
CA GLY A 402 12.74 -18.39 4.26
C GLY A 402 13.11 -18.27 2.78
N PHE A 403 13.26 -19.39 2.06
CA PHE A 403 13.73 -19.40 0.67
C PHE A 403 12.90 -18.53 -0.27
N SER A 404 11.58 -18.47 -0.10
CA SER A 404 10.73 -17.57 -0.90
C SER A 404 11.09 -16.09 -0.74
N ILE A 405 11.45 -15.67 0.48
CA ILE A 405 11.91 -14.30 0.78
C ILE A 405 13.29 -14.06 0.16
N VAL A 406 14.15 -15.07 0.13
CA VAL A 406 15.43 -15.01 -0.61
C VAL A 406 15.19 -14.91 -2.11
N CYS A 407 14.24 -15.64 -2.69
CA CYS A 407 13.85 -15.47 -4.09
C CYS A 407 13.32 -14.05 -4.35
N ALA A 408 12.55 -13.48 -3.42
CA ALA A 408 12.10 -12.10 -3.52
C ALA A 408 13.27 -11.10 -3.53
N SER A 409 14.37 -11.38 -2.81
CA SER A 409 15.56 -10.53 -2.84
C SER A 409 16.23 -10.50 -4.21
N LEU A 410 16.12 -11.55 -5.03
CA LEU A 410 16.63 -11.55 -6.41
C LEU A 410 15.93 -10.50 -7.26
N PHE A 411 14.61 -10.35 -7.14
CA PHE A 411 13.88 -9.26 -7.80
C PHE A 411 14.34 -7.89 -7.31
N LEU A 412 14.61 -7.75 -6.01
CA LEU A 412 15.13 -6.49 -5.45
C LEU A 412 16.55 -6.18 -5.95
N VAL A 413 17.40 -7.19 -6.17
CA VAL A 413 18.72 -7.03 -6.77
C VAL A 413 18.62 -6.61 -8.24
N ILE A 414 17.67 -7.17 -9.00
CA ILE A 414 17.40 -6.73 -10.38
C ILE A 414 16.93 -5.26 -10.38
N SER A 415 16.04 -4.90 -9.45
CA SER A 415 15.60 -3.52 -9.27
C SER A 415 16.78 -2.59 -8.94
N LEU A 416 17.69 -3.03 -8.05
CA LEU A 416 18.89 -2.28 -7.66
C LEU A 416 19.83 -2.09 -8.85
N TRP A 417 20.00 -3.12 -9.69
CA TRP A 417 20.80 -3.03 -10.90
C TRP A 417 20.29 -1.92 -11.83
N HIS A 418 18.99 -1.92 -12.13
CA HIS A 418 18.38 -0.87 -12.94
C HIS A 418 18.47 0.52 -12.28
N GLY A 419 18.30 0.61 -10.96
CA GLY A 419 18.46 1.85 -10.19
C GLY A 419 19.89 2.40 -10.27
N CYS A 420 20.90 1.53 -10.11
CA CYS A 420 22.30 1.90 -10.25
C CYS A 420 22.67 2.33 -11.68
N CYS A 421 22.10 1.69 -12.69
CA CYS A 421 22.24 2.12 -14.09
C CYS A 421 21.68 3.54 -14.29
N LEU A 422 20.52 3.82 -13.70
CA LEU A 422 19.91 5.16 -13.74
C LEU A 422 20.82 6.20 -13.07
N LEU A 423 21.33 5.89 -11.88
CA LEU A 423 22.25 6.77 -11.15
C LEU A 423 23.52 7.08 -11.95
N LYS A 424 24.10 6.07 -12.62
CA LYS A 424 25.30 6.24 -13.45
C LYS A 424 25.04 7.13 -14.67
N ALA A 425 23.89 6.99 -15.34
CA ALA A 425 23.55 7.80 -16.51
C ALA A 425 23.53 9.31 -16.17
N ARG A 426 22.95 9.68 -15.04
CA ARG A 426 22.95 11.07 -14.54
C ARG A 426 24.36 11.58 -14.18
N GLY A 427 25.20 10.71 -13.63
CA GLY A 427 26.59 11.03 -13.33
C GLY A 427 27.45 11.31 -14.58
N HIS A 428 27.03 10.81 -15.75
CA HIS A 428 27.64 11.13 -17.05
C HIS A 428 27.10 12.44 -17.62
N GLU A 429 25.78 12.66 -17.61
CA GLU A 429 25.18 13.91 -18.09
C GLU A 429 25.69 15.14 -17.31
N SER A 430 25.84 15.02 -15.99
CA SER A 430 26.39 16.11 -15.16
C SER A 430 27.86 16.43 -15.41
N LYS A 431 28.64 15.49 -15.99
CA LYS A 431 30.04 15.72 -16.37
C LYS A 431 30.20 16.27 -17.78
N GLU A 432 29.25 15.99 -18.67
CA GLU A 432 29.26 16.52 -20.05
C GLU A 432 28.75 17.96 -20.15
N VAL A 433 28.01 18.45 -19.16
CA VAL A 433 27.54 19.86 -19.09
C VAL A 433 28.60 20.81 -18.50
N ASP A 434 29.72 20.27 -18.01
CA ASP A 434 30.82 21.05 -17.38
C ASP A 434 32.14 21.10 -18.20
N PRO A 435 32.11 21.32 -19.52
CA PRO A 435 33.24 21.93 -20.22
C PRO A 435 32.82 23.25 -20.92
N GLU A 436 33.49 24.33 -20.49
CA GLU A 436 33.52 25.68 -21.11
C GLU A 436 32.33 26.63 -20.84
N GLU A 437 32.40 27.37 -19.73
CA GLU A 437 31.94 28.75 -19.71
C GLU A 437 33.16 29.67 -19.47
N PRO A 438 33.76 30.26 -20.52
CA PRO A 438 34.74 31.31 -20.32
C PRO A 438 33.99 32.54 -19.80
N LEU A 439 34.43 33.01 -18.63
CA LEU A 439 34.14 34.34 -18.08
C LEU A 439 34.40 35.41 -19.16
N LEU A 440 33.36 35.78 -19.93
CA LEU A 440 33.32 37.05 -20.65
C LEU A 440 32.75 38.11 -19.70
N ILE A 441 33.67 38.68 -18.92
CA ILE A 441 33.52 40.02 -18.39
C ILE A 441 33.90 40.94 -19.55
N ASP A 442 32.93 41.62 -20.16
CA ASP A 442 33.21 42.74 -21.05
C ASP A 442 32.29 43.94 -20.71
N ALA A 443 32.99 45.04 -20.40
CA ALA A 443 32.64 46.47 -20.41
C ALA A 443 31.57 47.02 -19.45
#